data_AF-A0A1J9P2C4-F1
#
_entry.id   AF-A0A1J9P2C4-F1
#
_cell.length_a   1.000
_cell.length_b   1.000
_cell.length_c   1.000
_cell.angle_alpha   90.00
_cell.angle_beta   90.00
_cell.angle_gamma   90.00
#
_symmetry.space_group_name_H-M   'P 1'
#
loop_
_entity.id
_entity.type
_entity.pdbx_description
1 polymer ?
#
loop_
_entity_poly.entity_id
_entity_poly.type
_entity_poly.pdbx_seq_one_letter_code
_entity_poly.pdbx_strand_id
1 'polypeptide(L)'
;MKFLSLTLATLAGMLISTYALPGPLPKLETSTLLAEFDVDEPIPSINATEHNLAARDFKVRTLSCAGNSAKWAADTEQPFREVGKNYDLAGKNMAEVASQFCAEVSGHTFTTEVDSIQKHYWFRNTFESFPLPFVPVRISVVNFHSTPGKIVFKDCAEKMAKVISGCTAKGKPSRKDYFRGGFVTGEDKIAYSIHCAEKYCR
;
A
#
# COMPACT_ATOMS: atom_id res chain seq x y z
N MET A 1 30.98 -69.22 -5.63
CA MET A 1 29.52 -69.19 -5.38
C MET A 1 29.06 -67.74 -5.47
N LYS A 2 28.00 -67.49 -6.24
CA LYS A 2 27.23 -66.22 -6.26
C LYS A 2 26.38 -66.13 -4.99
N PHE A 3 26.11 -64.92 -4.49
CA PHE A 3 24.76 -64.40 -4.31
C PHE A 3 24.79 -62.86 -4.29
N LEU A 4 23.82 -62.28 -5.00
CA LEU A 4 23.50 -60.87 -5.19
C LEU A 4 22.64 -60.33 -4.03
N SER A 5 22.63 -59.00 -3.85
CA SER A 5 21.49 -58.10 -3.50
C SER A 5 21.90 -57.01 -2.52
N LEU A 6 21.37 -55.78 -2.54
CA LEU A 6 20.57 -55.01 -3.49
C LEU A 6 20.69 -53.54 -3.01
N THR A 7 20.74 -52.62 -3.97
CA THR A 7 20.43 -51.17 -3.92
C THR A 7 19.82 -50.54 -2.65
N LEU A 8 20.29 -49.35 -2.27
CA LEU A 8 19.46 -48.11 -2.35
C LEU A 8 20.32 -46.84 -2.25
N ALA A 9 20.36 -46.08 -3.34
CA ALA A 9 20.76 -44.68 -3.33
C ALA A 9 19.59 -43.83 -2.83
N THR A 10 19.84 -42.92 -1.89
CA THR A 10 18.95 -41.77 -1.64
C THR A 10 19.76 -40.49 -1.67
N LEU A 11 19.86 -39.96 -2.89
CA LEU A 11 20.14 -38.57 -3.17
C LEU A 11 18.84 -37.80 -2.91
N ALA A 12 18.80 -36.96 -1.88
CA ALA A 12 17.74 -35.96 -1.72
C ALA A 12 18.40 -34.60 -1.59
N GLY A 13 18.58 -33.95 -2.74
CA GLY A 13 18.89 -32.54 -2.81
C GLY A 13 17.74 -31.73 -2.23
N MET A 14 18.04 -30.89 -1.24
CA MET A 14 17.15 -29.82 -0.80
C MET A 14 17.01 -28.80 -1.93
N LEU A 15 15.99 -28.96 -2.77
CA LEU A 15 15.49 -27.89 -3.61
C LEU A 15 14.64 -26.97 -2.72
N ILE A 16 15.24 -25.88 -2.25
CA ILE A 16 14.51 -24.72 -1.76
C ILE A 16 14.00 -23.99 -3.00
N SER A 17 12.81 -24.34 -3.48
CA SER A 17 12.09 -23.52 -4.44
C SER A 17 10.61 -23.86 -4.40
N THR A 18 9.82 -22.93 -3.87
CA THR A 18 8.58 -22.41 -4.47
C THR A 18 7.93 -21.42 -3.48
N TYR A 19 8.21 -20.12 -3.63
CA TYR A 19 7.18 -19.12 -3.34
C TYR A 19 6.11 -19.26 -4.44
N ALA A 20 5.34 -20.34 -4.38
CA ALA A 20 4.18 -20.54 -5.23
C ALA A 20 3.05 -19.70 -4.63
N LEU A 21 2.56 -18.74 -5.42
CA LEU A 21 1.22 -18.20 -5.28
C LEU A 21 0.24 -19.38 -5.12
N PRO A 22 -0.72 -19.34 -4.17
CA PRO A 22 -1.78 -20.34 -4.17
C PRO A 22 -2.61 -20.14 -5.45
N GLY A 23 -2.54 -21.13 -6.35
CA GLY A 23 -3.42 -21.22 -7.50
C GLY A 23 -4.89 -21.38 -7.08
N PRO A 24 -5.84 -21.09 -7.98
CA PRO A 24 -7.26 -21.16 -7.65
C PRO A 24 -7.70 -22.63 -7.56
N LEU A 25 -8.28 -23.02 -6.42
CA LEU A 25 -9.04 -24.27 -6.25
C LEU A 25 -10.55 -23.96 -6.28
N PRO A 26 -11.41 -24.92 -6.67
CA PRO A 26 -12.60 -24.69 -7.46
C PRO A 26 -13.83 -24.28 -6.64
N LYS A 27 -14.79 -23.69 -7.36
CA LYS A 27 -16.15 -23.32 -6.94
C LYS A 27 -16.75 -24.31 -5.93
N LEU A 28 -17.18 -23.77 -4.80
CA LEU A 28 -18.22 -24.35 -3.95
C LEU A 28 -19.46 -23.47 -4.05
N GLU A 29 -20.55 -24.06 -4.52
CA GLU A 29 -21.85 -23.42 -4.68
C GLU A 29 -22.59 -23.35 -3.32
N THR A 30 -23.23 -22.19 -3.09
CA THR A 30 -24.43 -21.92 -2.25
C THR A 30 -24.42 -22.32 -0.76
N SER A 31 -24.60 -21.37 0.16
CA SER A 31 -25.92 -20.78 0.43
C SER A 31 -25.91 -19.77 1.60
N THR A 32 -26.40 -18.56 1.30
CA THR A 32 -27.16 -17.62 2.13
C THR A 32 -27.00 -17.62 3.66
N LEU A 33 -26.41 -16.55 4.19
CA LEU A 33 -27.05 -15.75 5.23
C LEU A 33 -26.72 -14.26 5.01
N LEU A 34 -27.77 -13.53 4.66
CA LEU A 34 -27.83 -12.11 4.36
C LEU A 34 -27.39 -11.25 5.55
N ALA A 35 -26.37 -10.44 5.34
CA ALA A 35 -26.41 -9.04 5.71
C ALA A 35 -25.99 -8.28 4.45
N GLU A 36 -26.98 -7.85 3.68
CA GLU A 36 -26.84 -6.96 2.54
C GLU A 36 -26.13 -5.67 2.99
N PHE A 37 -24.82 -5.63 2.85
CA PHE A 37 -24.14 -4.37 2.61
C PHE A 37 -24.33 -4.10 1.13
N ASP A 38 -25.20 -3.13 0.85
CA ASP A 38 -25.49 -2.62 -0.47
C ASP A 38 -24.17 -2.18 -1.15
N VAL A 39 -23.71 -2.97 -2.12
CA VAL A 39 -22.49 -2.71 -2.90
C VAL A 39 -22.76 -1.65 -3.98
N ASP A 40 -24.00 -1.16 -4.09
CA ASP A 40 -24.41 -0.11 -5.03
C ASP A 40 -24.50 1.29 -4.40
N GLU A 41 -23.95 1.52 -3.20
CA GLU A 41 -23.75 2.91 -2.76
C GLU A 41 -22.68 3.57 -3.66
N PRO A 42 -23.05 4.55 -4.51
CA PRO A 42 -22.08 5.17 -5.39
C PRO A 42 -21.09 5.95 -4.54
N ILE A 43 -19.87 5.41 -4.41
CA ILE A 43 -18.72 6.23 -4.04
C ILE A 43 -18.77 7.44 -4.98
N PRO A 44 -18.83 8.68 -4.47
CA PRO A 44 -18.86 9.84 -5.34
C PRO A 44 -17.66 9.75 -6.26
N SER A 45 -17.92 9.55 -7.55
CA SER A 45 -16.89 9.41 -8.56
C SER A 45 -16.14 10.73 -8.62
N ILE A 46 -14.94 10.74 -8.06
CA ILE A 46 -14.03 11.86 -8.26
C ILE A 46 -13.52 11.66 -9.67
N ASN A 47 -14.17 12.31 -10.63
CA ASN A 47 -13.68 12.41 -12.00
C ASN A 47 -12.21 12.85 -11.92
N ALA A 48 -11.29 11.93 -12.28
CA ALA A 48 -9.87 12.19 -12.40
C ALA A 48 -9.59 12.97 -13.70
N THR A 49 -10.34 14.05 -13.93
CA THR A 49 -10.07 15.02 -14.98
C THR A 49 -9.26 16.13 -14.33
N GLU A 50 -8.00 16.26 -14.75
CA GLU A 50 -7.10 17.36 -14.38
C GLU A 50 -7.77 18.71 -14.61
N HIS A 51 -8.31 19.32 -13.55
CA HIS A 51 -8.63 20.74 -13.55
C HIS A 51 -8.32 21.32 -12.18
N ASN A 52 -7.20 22.05 -12.11
CA ASN A 52 -6.96 23.19 -11.23
C ASN A 52 -7.86 23.27 -10.00
N LEU A 53 -7.71 22.31 -9.07
CA LEU A 53 -8.17 22.49 -7.71
C LEU A 53 -7.26 23.56 -7.13
N ALA A 54 -7.70 24.81 -7.20
CA ALA A 54 -7.14 25.88 -6.42
C ALA A 54 -7.06 25.38 -4.98
N ALA A 55 -5.84 25.14 -4.51
CA ALA A 55 -5.56 24.69 -3.16
C ALA A 55 -6.14 25.73 -2.21
N ARG A 56 -7.29 25.44 -1.60
CA ARG A 56 -7.65 26.14 -0.37
C ARG A 56 -6.60 25.72 0.65
N ASP A 57 -5.98 26.70 1.29
CA ASP A 57 -4.87 26.55 2.24
C ASP A 57 -5.21 25.56 3.37
N PHE A 58 -5.03 24.26 3.11
CA PHE A 58 -4.75 23.32 4.16
C PHE A 58 -3.31 23.56 4.60
N LYS A 59 -3.12 23.94 5.86
CA LYS A 59 -1.80 24.31 6.39
C LYS A 59 -0.92 23.07 6.58
N VAL A 60 -0.25 22.70 5.49
CA VAL A 60 0.85 21.73 5.51
C VAL A 60 2.02 22.38 6.23
N ARG A 61 2.43 21.78 7.35
CA ARG A 61 3.62 22.24 8.08
C ARG A 61 4.90 21.71 7.45
N THR A 62 4.88 20.45 7.02
CA THR A 62 6.05 19.79 6.44
C THR A 62 5.59 18.71 5.49
N LEU A 63 6.19 18.67 4.29
CA LEU A 63 6.15 17.55 3.36
C LEU A 63 7.60 17.06 3.21
N SER A 64 7.83 15.78 3.41
CA SER A 64 9.14 15.15 3.25
C SER A 64 9.02 13.91 2.38
N CYS A 65 9.79 13.87 1.31
CA CYS A 65 9.84 12.76 0.39
C CYS A 65 11.06 11.90 0.69
N ALA A 66 10.93 10.59 0.48
CA ALA A 66 12.08 9.70 0.57
C ALA A 66 13.10 10.09 -0.50
N GLY A 67 14.33 10.40 -0.06
CA GLY A 67 15.40 10.81 -0.95
C GLY A 67 15.96 9.67 -1.80
N ASN A 68 17.05 9.97 -2.50
CA ASN A 68 17.73 9.04 -3.40
C ASN A 68 18.30 7.78 -2.71
N SER A 69 18.37 7.75 -1.38
CA SER A 69 18.78 6.58 -0.60
C SER A 69 17.72 5.47 -0.57
N ALA A 70 16.46 5.75 -0.93
CA ALA A 70 15.44 4.72 -1.05
C ALA A 70 15.78 3.78 -2.22
N LYS A 71 15.95 2.49 -1.91
CA LYS A 71 16.29 1.43 -2.87
C LYS A 71 15.06 0.79 -3.53
N TRP A 72 13.89 1.40 -3.38
CA TRP A 72 12.62 0.89 -3.87
C TRP A 72 11.85 1.99 -4.57
N ALA A 73 10.92 1.61 -5.43
CA ALA A 73 9.96 2.51 -6.02
C ALA A 73 8.70 1.74 -6.41
N ALA A 74 7.52 2.33 -6.18
CA ALA A 74 6.23 1.76 -6.53
C ALA A 74 5.67 2.39 -7.81
N ASP A 75 5.05 1.57 -8.66
CA ASP A 75 4.12 2.02 -9.70
C ASP A 75 2.84 2.51 -9.02
N THR A 76 2.54 3.79 -9.11
CA THR A 76 1.37 4.39 -8.46
C THR A 76 0.05 4.04 -9.14
N GLU A 77 0.07 3.51 -10.36
CA GLU A 77 -1.14 3.25 -11.15
C GLU A 77 -1.76 1.89 -10.85
N GLN A 78 -0.98 0.93 -10.31
CA GLN A 78 -1.39 -0.48 -10.26
C GLN A 78 -0.99 -1.16 -8.93
N PRO A 79 -1.63 -0.81 -7.80
CA PRO A 79 -1.74 -1.70 -6.65
C PRO A 79 -2.39 -3.04 -7.05
N PHE A 80 -1.90 -4.13 -6.47
CA PHE A 80 -2.43 -5.48 -6.75
C PHE A 80 -3.41 -5.95 -5.69
N ARG A 81 -3.06 -5.81 -4.41
CA ARG A 81 -3.86 -6.36 -3.29
C ARG A 81 -3.47 -5.75 -1.96
N GLU A 82 -4.39 -5.75 -1.01
CA GLU A 82 -4.07 -5.54 0.40
C GLU A 82 -3.32 -6.77 0.95
N VAL A 83 -2.29 -6.56 1.77
CA VAL A 83 -1.51 -7.66 2.36
C VAL A 83 -2.39 -8.48 3.29
N GLY A 84 -2.42 -9.80 3.07
CA GLY A 84 -3.24 -10.72 3.87
C GLY A 84 -4.71 -10.82 3.43
N LYS A 85 -5.08 -10.18 2.31
CA LYS A 85 -6.40 -10.29 1.69
C LYS A 85 -6.31 -11.00 0.34
N ASN A 86 -7.42 -11.63 -0.07
CA ASN A 86 -7.52 -12.43 -1.30
C ASN A 86 -8.36 -11.76 -2.40
N TYR A 87 -8.60 -10.45 -2.32
CA TYR A 87 -9.25 -9.69 -3.38
C TYR A 87 -8.21 -8.88 -4.18
N ASP A 88 -8.52 -8.64 -5.45
CA ASP A 88 -7.73 -7.79 -6.34
C ASP A 88 -8.13 -6.31 -6.16
N LEU A 89 -7.16 -5.40 -6.30
CA LEU A 89 -7.37 -3.96 -6.35
C LEU A 89 -7.44 -3.44 -7.79
N ALA A 90 -7.64 -4.32 -8.77
CA ALA A 90 -7.75 -4.02 -10.19
C ALA A 90 -8.51 -2.71 -10.48
N GLY A 91 -7.86 -1.83 -11.24
CA GLY A 91 -8.43 -0.54 -11.65
C GLY A 91 -8.26 0.60 -10.65
N LYS A 92 -7.80 0.34 -9.41
CA LYS A 92 -7.46 1.39 -8.45
C LYS A 92 -6.02 1.83 -8.59
N ASN A 93 -5.73 3.10 -8.32
CA ASN A 93 -4.40 3.68 -8.18
C ASN A 93 -4.05 3.97 -6.70
N MET A 94 -2.83 4.44 -6.44
CA MET A 94 -2.35 4.72 -5.08
C MET A 94 -3.21 5.77 -4.35
N ALA A 95 -3.71 6.79 -5.05
CA ALA A 95 -4.55 7.82 -4.45
C ALA A 95 -5.94 7.26 -4.08
N GLU A 96 -6.51 6.39 -4.91
CA GLU A 96 -7.79 5.71 -4.61
C GLU A 96 -7.65 4.76 -3.41
N VAL A 97 -6.57 3.99 -3.34
CA VAL A 97 -6.29 3.13 -2.18
C VAL A 97 -6.06 3.96 -0.91
N ALA A 98 -5.34 5.08 -1.00
CA ALA A 98 -5.14 5.98 0.13
C ALA A 98 -6.45 6.65 0.58
N SER A 99 -7.30 7.05 -0.37
CA SER A 99 -8.63 7.60 -0.09
C SER A 99 -9.53 6.56 0.60
N GLN A 100 -9.54 5.32 0.11
CA GLN A 100 -10.25 4.22 0.75
C GLN A 100 -9.77 4.00 2.19
N PHE A 101 -8.46 3.93 2.41
CA PHE A 101 -7.90 3.85 3.76
C PHE A 101 -8.38 5.00 4.64
N CYS A 102 -8.35 6.24 4.15
CA CYS A 102 -8.84 7.41 4.88
C CYS A 102 -10.34 7.33 5.22
N ALA A 103 -11.16 6.74 4.36
CA ALA A 103 -12.58 6.52 4.63
C ALA A 103 -12.78 5.52 5.77
N GLU A 104 -12.03 4.41 5.74
CA GLU A 104 -12.11 3.35 6.75
C GLU A 104 -11.62 3.79 8.14
N VAL A 105 -10.61 4.66 8.22
CA VAL A 105 -10.07 5.15 9.50
C VAL A 105 -10.70 6.48 9.96
N SER A 106 -11.60 7.04 9.16
CA SER A 106 -12.31 8.28 9.50
C SER A 106 -13.06 8.10 10.81
N GLY A 107 -12.87 9.05 11.73
CA GLY A 107 -13.46 8.98 13.05
C GLY A 107 -12.56 8.43 14.14
N HIS A 108 -11.44 7.78 13.80
CA HIS A 108 -10.46 7.34 14.79
C HIS A 108 -9.97 8.52 15.63
N THR A 109 -9.90 8.32 16.94
CA THR A 109 -9.45 9.33 17.88
C THR A 109 -8.13 8.91 18.49
N PHE A 110 -7.11 9.72 18.29
CA PHE A 110 -5.86 9.61 19.01
C PHE A 110 -5.99 10.29 20.37
N THR A 111 -5.50 9.62 21.40
CA THR A 111 -5.39 10.15 22.76
C THR A 111 -3.99 10.73 22.99
N THR A 112 -3.56 10.85 24.25
CA THR A 112 -2.23 11.32 24.64
C THR A 112 -1.15 10.24 24.57
N GLU A 113 -1.38 9.15 23.86
CA GLU A 113 -0.41 8.07 23.66
C GLU A 113 0.12 8.09 22.23
N VAL A 114 1.32 7.54 22.04
CA VAL A 114 1.83 7.29 20.69
C VAL A 114 1.04 6.14 20.09
N ASP A 115 0.30 6.44 19.04
CA ASP A 115 -0.56 5.47 18.37
C ASP A 115 -0.45 5.64 16.84
N SER A 116 -0.74 4.56 16.12
CA SER A 116 -0.70 4.52 14.66
C SER A 116 -1.75 3.57 14.10
N ILE A 117 -2.42 4.00 13.04
CA ILE A 117 -3.22 3.10 12.20
C ILE A 117 -2.54 2.96 10.85
N GLN A 118 -2.49 1.73 10.34
CA GLN A 118 -1.82 1.43 9.10
C GLN A 118 -2.48 0.27 8.34
N LYS A 119 -2.36 0.32 7.02
CA LYS A 119 -2.61 -0.81 6.12
C LYS A 119 -1.43 -1.01 5.19
N HIS A 120 -1.28 -2.23 4.70
CA HIS A 120 -0.22 -2.62 3.79
C HIS A 120 -0.81 -3.09 2.46
N TYR A 121 -0.19 -2.69 1.36
CA TYR A 121 -0.63 -3.00 0.02
C TYR A 121 0.56 -3.41 -0.84
N TRP A 122 0.37 -4.38 -1.73
CA TRP A 122 1.39 -4.76 -2.71
C TRP A 122 1.28 -3.88 -3.95
N PHE A 123 2.39 -3.26 -4.33
CA PHE A 123 2.52 -2.48 -5.57
C PHE A 123 3.58 -3.08 -6.48
N ARG A 124 3.50 -2.80 -7.78
CA ARG A 124 4.56 -3.19 -8.72
C ARG A 124 5.82 -2.40 -8.39
N ASN A 125 6.95 -3.09 -8.34
CA ASN A 125 8.23 -2.44 -8.22
C ASN A 125 8.64 -1.81 -9.57
N THR A 126 9.11 -0.57 -9.54
CA THR A 126 9.65 0.15 -10.70
C THR A 126 11.16 0.43 -10.58
N PHE A 127 11.79 0.00 -9.48
CA PHE A 127 13.22 0.19 -9.26
C PHE A 127 14.01 -1.05 -9.70
N GLU A 128 14.81 -0.93 -10.77
CA GLU A 128 15.49 -2.06 -11.43
C GLU A 128 16.36 -2.90 -10.50
N SER A 129 17.05 -2.28 -9.53
CA SER A 129 17.95 -2.98 -8.61
C SER A 129 17.28 -3.52 -7.33
N PHE A 130 15.95 -3.39 -7.21
CA PHE A 130 15.23 -3.89 -6.05
C PHE A 130 15.01 -5.41 -6.19
N PRO A 131 15.20 -6.19 -5.11
CA PRO A 131 15.29 -7.65 -5.21
C PRO A 131 13.98 -8.36 -5.56
N LEU A 132 12.84 -7.66 -5.49
CA LEU A 132 11.52 -8.23 -5.70
C LEU A 132 10.76 -7.49 -6.81
N PRO A 133 9.88 -8.18 -7.55
CA PRO A 133 9.01 -7.53 -8.54
C PRO A 133 7.88 -6.70 -7.90
N PHE A 134 7.71 -6.79 -6.57
CA PHE A 134 6.65 -6.13 -5.81
C PHE A 134 7.22 -5.44 -4.56
N VAL A 135 6.63 -4.31 -4.19
CA VAL A 135 6.96 -3.59 -2.94
C VAL A 135 5.74 -3.61 -2.01
N PRO A 136 5.90 -3.99 -0.74
CA PRO A 136 4.86 -3.81 0.26
C PRO A 136 4.88 -2.36 0.73
N VAL A 137 3.87 -1.59 0.33
CA VAL A 137 3.72 -0.19 0.70
C VAL A 137 2.73 -0.10 1.87
N ARG A 138 3.19 0.51 2.95
CA ARG A 138 2.39 0.94 4.08
C ARG A 138 1.79 2.32 3.82
N ILE A 139 0.48 2.43 4.02
CA ILE A 139 -0.23 3.70 4.18
C ILE A 139 -0.60 3.82 5.66
N SER A 140 -0.25 4.92 6.31
CA SER A 140 -0.45 5.07 7.76
C SER A 140 -0.69 6.51 8.21
N VAL A 141 -1.44 6.64 9.30
CA VAL A 141 -1.58 7.86 10.10
C VAL A 141 -0.96 7.61 11.47
N VAL A 142 -0.08 8.50 11.92
CA VAL A 142 0.73 8.31 13.12
C VAL A 142 0.71 9.56 14.01
N ASN A 143 0.38 9.38 15.29
CA ASN A 143 0.44 10.44 16.29
C ASN A 143 1.74 10.37 17.11
N PHE A 144 2.87 10.78 16.52
CA PHE A 144 4.16 10.79 17.22
C PHE A 144 4.24 11.78 18.38
N HIS A 145 3.42 12.83 18.33
CA HIS A 145 3.48 13.93 19.29
C HIS A 145 2.46 13.78 20.42
N SER A 146 1.80 12.62 20.53
CA SER A 146 0.82 12.33 21.58
C SER A 146 -0.21 13.44 21.72
N THR A 147 -0.57 14.06 20.59
CA THR A 147 -1.49 15.18 20.52
C THR A 147 -2.89 14.63 20.29
N PRO A 148 -3.86 14.92 21.17
CA PRO A 148 -5.23 14.48 20.94
C PRO A 148 -5.75 15.01 19.61
N GLY A 149 -6.41 14.15 18.85
CA GLY A 149 -6.90 14.51 17.53
C GLY A 149 -7.79 13.43 16.95
N LYS A 150 -8.59 13.81 15.95
CA LYS A 150 -9.51 12.90 15.29
C LYS A 150 -9.22 12.92 13.80
N ILE A 151 -9.16 11.73 13.19
CA ILE A 151 -8.99 11.64 11.74
C ILE A 151 -10.30 12.05 11.07
N VAL A 152 -10.23 13.09 10.24
CA VAL A 152 -11.33 13.52 9.38
C VAL A 152 -11.03 13.04 7.96
N PHE A 153 -11.98 12.31 7.35
CA PHE A 153 -11.82 11.74 6.00
C PHE A 153 -11.20 12.72 4.99
N LYS A 154 -11.84 13.89 4.81
CA LYS A 154 -11.43 14.89 3.82
C LYS A 154 -9.97 15.33 4.02
N ASP A 155 -9.63 15.66 5.26
CA ASP A 155 -8.30 16.11 5.65
C ASP A 155 -7.24 15.00 5.46
N CYS A 156 -7.57 13.77 5.83
CA CYS A 156 -6.72 12.60 5.56
C CYS A 156 -6.48 12.41 4.06
N ALA A 157 -7.54 12.44 3.25
CA ALA A 157 -7.45 12.21 1.82
C ALA A 157 -6.63 13.32 1.12
N GLU A 158 -6.84 14.58 1.49
CA GLU A 158 -6.07 15.72 0.96
C GLU A 158 -4.59 15.63 1.32
N LYS A 159 -4.26 15.27 2.57
CA LYS A 159 -2.87 15.05 3.02
C LYS A 159 -2.21 13.88 2.30
N MET A 160 -2.90 12.75 2.15
CA MET A 160 -2.37 11.61 1.40
C MET A 160 -2.16 11.95 -0.07
N ALA A 161 -3.11 12.63 -0.71
CA ALA A 161 -2.97 13.12 -2.07
C ALA A 161 -1.77 14.07 -2.21
N LYS A 162 -1.51 14.92 -1.21
CA LYS A 162 -0.33 15.80 -1.17
C LYS A 162 0.98 15.02 -1.09
N VAL A 163 1.03 13.96 -0.28
CA VAL A 163 2.19 13.06 -0.21
C VAL A 163 2.43 12.40 -1.57
N ILE A 164 1.39 11.83 -2.17
CA ILE A 164 1.49 11.12 -3.45
C ILE A 164 1.94 12.07 -4.55
N SER A 165 1.22 13.18 -4.76
CA SER A 165 1.55 14.15 -5.80
C SER A 165 2.91 14.83 -5.59
N GLY A 166 3.26 15.15 -4.35
CA GLY A 166 4.51 15.84 -4.02
C GLY A 166 5.75 14.95 -4.03
N CYS A 167 5.60 13.64 -3.79
CA CYS A 167 6.71 12.69 -3.71
C CYS A 167 6.76 11.67 -4.85
N THR A 168 5.85 11.78 -5.83
CA THR A 168 5.97 11.06 -7.10
C THR A 168 6.97 11.81 -7.98
N ALA A 169 8.09 11.16 -8.27
CA ALA A 169 9.08 11.69 -9.19
C ALA A 169 8.67 11.38 -10.63
N LYS A 170 8.83 12.37 -11.50
CA LYS A 170 8.61 12.18 -12.93
C LYS A 170 9.63 11.21 -13.51
N GLY A 171 9.14 10.25 -14.28
CA GLY A 171 9.97 9.34 -15.04
C GLY A 171 10.68 10.04 -16.20
N LYS A 172 11.59 9.32 -16.87
CA LYS A 172 12.09 9.72 -18.20
C LYS A 172 11.10 9.21 -19.26
N PRO A 173 11.12 9.65 -20.53
CA PRO A 173 10.20 9.15 -21.55
C PRO A 173 10.10 7.61 -21.68
N SER A 174 11.15 6.88 -21.29
CA SER A 174 11.19 5.41 -21.28
C SER A 174 10.85 4.75 -19.92
N ARG A 175 10.55 5.53 -18.89
CA ARG A 175 10.29 5.06 -17.52
C ARG A 175 9.04 5.74 -16.98
N LYS A 176 8.12 4.97 -16.39
CA LYS A 176 6.95 5.53 -15.71
C LYS A 176 7.36 6.45 -14.55
N ASP A 177 6.44 7.32 -14.17
CA ASP A 177 6.49 8.02 -12.88
C ASP A 177 6.61 7.01 -11.75
N TYR A 178 7.34 7.39 -10.70
CA TYR A 178 7.62 6.46 -9.61
C TYR A 178 7.58 7.14 -8.26
N PHE A 179 7.07 6.41 -7.27
CA PHE A 179 6.91 6.89 -5.90
C PHE A 179 7.83 6.12 -4.96
N ARG A 180 8.62 6.83 -4.14
CA ARG A 180 9.59 6.23 -3.20
C ARG A 180 9.22 6.40 -1.72
N GLY A 181 8.04 6.93 -1.46
CA GLY A 181 7.60 7.22 -0.10
C GLY A 181 7.71 8.68 0.28
N GLY A 182 6.99 9.03 1.33
CA GLY A 182 6.99 10.36 1.90
C GLY A 182 5.96 10.46 3.01
N PHE A 183 5.99 11.59 3.71
CA PHE A 183 5.00 11.93 4.70
C PHE A 183 4.72 13.42 4.71
N VAL A 184 3.56 13.76 5.24
CA VAL A 184 3.15 15.13 5.52
C VAL A 184 2.68 15.25 6.96
N THR A 185 2.94 16.38 7.59
CA THR A 185 2.38 16.73 8.91
C THR A 185 1.59 18.03 8.81
N GLY A 186 0.40 18.06 9.42
CA GLY A 186 -0.41 19.27 9.56
C GLY A 186 -0.08 20.06 10.83
N GLU A 187 -0.90 21.08 11.12
CA GLU A 187 -0.89 21.79 12.41
C GLU A 187 -1.27 20.89 13.60
N ASP A 188 -2.06 19.84 13.33
CA ASP A 188 -2.45 18.79 14.28
C ASP A 188 -1.27 17.95 14.79
N LYS A 189 -0.08 18.09 14.17
CA LYS A 189 1.13 17.30 14.44
C LYS A 189 0.92 15.79 14.20
N ILE A 190 -0.14 15.41 13.50
CA ILE A 190 -0.36 14.03 13.07
C ILE A 190 0.36 13.85 11.73
N ALA A 191 1.10 12.76 11.60
CA ALA A 191 1.83 12.41 10.39
C ALA A 191 1.00 11.48 9.51
N TYR A 192 0.91 11.80 8.23
CA TYR A 192 0.24 11.01 7.20
C TYR A 192 1.32 10.56 6.24
N SER A 193 1.53 9.26 6.14
CA SER A 193 2.76 8.73 5.54
C SER A 193 2.49 7.52 4.67
N ILE A 194 3.24 7.44 3.57
CA ILE A 194 3.26 6.29 2.66
C ILE A 194 4.72 5.86 2.50
N HIS A 195 5.06 4.64 2.88
CA HIS A 195 6.44 4.13 2.83
C HIS A 195 6.46 2.64 2.57
N CYS A 196 7.59 2.08 2.15
CA CYS A 196 7.74 0.62 2.17
C CYS A 196 7.73 0.11 3.61
N ALA A 197 6.98 -0.98 3.84
CA ALA A 197 6.78 -1.60 5.15
C ALA A 197 7.99 -2.39 5.64
N GLU A 198 8.86 -2.82 4.74
CA GLU A 198 9.88 -3.83 5.02
C GLU A 198 11.30 -3.28 5.15
N LYS A 199 12.14 -3.97 5.94
CA LYS A 199 13.52 -3.55 6.20
C LYS A 199 14.40 -3.53 4.96
N TYR A 200 14.15 -4.42 3.99
CA TYR A 200 14.93 -4.52 2.75
C TYR A 200 14.71 -3.34 1.79
N CYS A 201 13.81 -2.42 2.11
CA CYS A 201 13.61 -1.18 1.36
C CYS A 201 14.61 -0.06 1.73
N ARG A 202 15.53 -0.31 2.67
CA ARG A 202 16.54 0.67 3.14
C ARG A 202 17.95 0.36 2.63
#